data_AF-M1B0Y5-F1
#
_entry.id   AF-M1B0Y5-F1
#
_cell.length_a   1.000
_cell.length_b   1.000
_cell.length_c   1.000
_cell.angle_alpha   90.00
_cell.angle_beta   90.00
_cell.angle_gamma   90.00
#
_symmetry.space_group_name_H-M   'P 1'
#
loop_
_entity.id
_entity.type
_entity.pdbx_description
1 polymer ?
#
loop_
_entity_poly.entity_id
_entity_poly.type
_entity_poly.pdbx_seq_one_letter_code
_entity_poly.pdbx_strand_id
1 'polypeptide(L)'
;MYVEGQFHDWCIADEQTPDDELVQALKWACENGANCTKIQENQPCYLPNTVKEHASYAFNSYYQNMKQKGANCYFNSAALLTARDPSHDVCKFEVIP
;
A
#
# COMPACT_ATOMS: atom_id res chain seq x y z
N MET A 1 28.66 -9.74 -14.13
CA MET A 1 27.26 -10.10 -13.84
C MET A 1 26.83 -9.29 -12.63
N TYR A 2 26.26 -8.11 -12.85
CA TYR A 2 25.36 -7.54 -11.86
C TYR A 2 23.99 -7.85 -12.42
N VAL A 3 23.27 -8.76 -11.79
CA VAL A 3 21.84 -8.90 -12.09
C VAL A 3 21.26 -7.61 -11.56
N GLU A 4 20.88 -6.69 -12.45
CA GLU A 4 20.00 -5.58 -12.12
C GLU A 4 18.64 -6.17 -11.75
N GLY A 5 18.56 -6.77 -10.56
CA GLY A 5 17.29 -7.04 -9.92
C GLY A 5 16.74 -5.68 -9.52
N GLN A 6 15.78 -5.16 -10.27
CA GLN A 6 14.91 -4.10 -9.75
C GLN A 6 14.32 -4.63 -8.44
N PHE A 7 14.81 -4.13 -7.30
CA PHE A 7 14.17 -4.33 -6.01
C PHE A 7 12.85 -3.56 -6.06
N HIS A 8 11.79 -4.26 -6.44
CA HIS A 8 10.43 -3.75 -6.35
C HIS A 8 10.02 -3.91 -4.90
N ASP A 9 9.94 -2.79 -4.18
CA ASP A 9 9.44 -2.79 -2.81
C ASP A 9 8.01 -2.24 -2.81
N TRP A 10 7.12 -2.96 -2.15
CA TRP A 10 5.76 -2.55 -1.85
C TRP A 10 5.67 -2.05 -0.41
N CYS A 11 4.81 -1.07 -0.17
CA CYS A 11 4.49 -0.61 1.18
C CYS A 11 3.17 -1.23 1.64
N ILE A 12 3.20 -2.10 2.65
CA ILE A 12 2.01 -2.79 3.17
C ILE A 12 1.75 -2.42 4.62
N ALA A 13 0.52 -2.63 5.10
CA ALA A 13 0.18 -2.42 6.49
C ALA A 13 0.93 -3.43 7.39
N ASP A 14 1.34 -3.00 8.57
CA ASP A 14 1.85 -3.90 9.59
C ASP A 14 0.67 -4.65 10.24
N GLU A 15 0.75 -5.98 10.28
CA GLU A 15 -0.28 -6.84 10.86
C GLU A 15 -0.48 -6.60 12.37
N GLN A 16 0.52 -6.05 13.05
CA GLN A 16 0.49 -5.76 14.49
C GLN A 16 -0.18 -4.41 14.81
N THR A 17 -0.40 -3.56 13.82
CA THR A 17 -1.05 -2.26 14.03
C THR A 17 -2.54 -2.43 14.31
N PRO A 18 -3.09 -1.73 15.33
CA PRO A 18 -4.51 -1.69 15.59
C PRO A 18 -5.34 -1.16 14.40
N ASP A 19 -6.53 -1.70 14.21
CA ASP A 19 -7.39 -1.34 13.07
C ASP A 19 -7.81 0.15 13.08
N ASP A 20 -7.97 0.77 14.26
CA ASP A 20 -8.32 2.18 14.37
C ASP A 20 -7.20 3.11 13.90
N GLU A 21 -5.94 2.78 14.21
CA GLU A 21 -4.77 3.46 13.67
C GLU A 21 -4.66 3.27 12.16
N LEU A 22 -4.90 2.05 11.66
CA LEU A 22 -4.89 1.76 10.23
C LEU A 22 -5.98 2.51 9.46
N VAL A 23 -7.21 2.62 10.00
CA VAL A 23 -8.29 3.40 9.38
C VAL A 23 -7.89 4.88 9.27
N GLN A 24 -7.26 5.44 10.31
CA GLN A 24 -6.84 6.84 10.30
C GLN A 24 -5.72 7.08 9.28
N ALA A 25 -4.73 6.19 9.22
CA ALA A 25 -3.64 6.25 8.25
C ALA A 25 -4.12 6.02 6.82
N LEU A 26 -5.05 5.08 6.60
CA LEU A 26 -5.69 4.81 5.31
C LEU A 26 -6.38 6.06 4.77
N LYS A 27 -7.24 6.69 5.57
CA LYS A 27 -7.93 7.94 5.17
C LYS A 27 -6.94 9.02 4.78
N TRP A 28 -5.90 9.22 5.60
CA TRP A 28 -4.86 10.18 5.32
C TRP A 28 -4.14 9.88 4.00
N ALA A 29 -3.79 8.62 3.72
CA ALA A 29 -3.16 8.22 2.47
C ALA A 29 -4.03 8.58 1.25
N CYS A 30 -5.33 8.29 1.32
CA CYS A 30 -6.30 8.60 0.26
C CYS A 30 -6.40 10.11 -0.02
N GLU A 31 -6.31 10.94 1.00
CA GLU A 31 -6.37 12.40 0.87
C GLU A 31 -5.06 13.02 0.38
N ASN A 32 -3.93 12.32 0.55
CA ASN A 32 -2.58 12.86 0.30
C ASN A 32 -1.85 12.27 -0.92
N GLY A 33 -2.54 11.45 -1.73
CA GLY A 33 -2.02 11.00 -3.03
C GLY A 33 -2.14 9.51 -3.33
N ALA A 34 -2.75 8.70 -2.45
CA ALA A 34 -3.11 7.33 -2.80
C ALA A 34 -4.32 7.30 -3.74
N ASN A 35 -4.35 6.32 -4.65
CA ASN A 35 -5.53 6.02 -5.45
C ASN A 35 -6.43 5.00 -4.73
N CYS A 36 -7.29 5.49 -3.83
CA CYS A 36 -8.21 4.64 -3.07
C CYS A 36 -9.49 4.24 -3.82
N THR A 37 -9.58 4.50 -5.14
CA THR A 37 -10.75 4.09 -5.93
C THR A 37 -10.83 2.57 -6.07
N LYS A 38 -9.70 1.86 -6.04
CA LYS A 38 -9.63 0.41 -6.29
C LYS A 38 -10.05 -0.46 -5.10
N ILE A 39 -10.12 0.11 -3.91
CA ILE A 39 -10.56 -0.56 -2.67
C ILE A 39 -12.03 -0.29 -2.33
N GLN A 40 -12.77 0.41 -3.19
CA GLN A 40 -14.20 0.65 -2.98
C GLN A 40 -15.03 -0.59 -3.35
N GLU A 41 -16.28 -0.64 -2.90
CA GLU A 41 -17.19 -1.73 -3.23
C GLU A 41 -17.26 -1.96 -4.76
N ASN A 42 -17.30 -3.23 -5.17
CA ASN A 42 -17.27 -3.69 -6.56
C ASN A 42 -15.97 -3.37 -7.34
N GLN A 43 -14.89 -3.00 -6.66
CA GLN A 43 -13.59 -2.76 -7.28
C GLN A 43 -12.61 -3.93 -7.03
N PRO A 44 -11.55 -4.05 -7.86
CA PRO A 44 -10.69 -5.24 -7.85
C PRO A 44 -9.98 -5.52 -6.52
N CYS A 45 -9.73 -4.50 -5.70
CA CYS A 45 -9.04 -4.63 -4.41
C CYS A 45 -9.98 -4.45 -3.21
N TYR A 46 -11.29 -4.63 -3.41
CA TYR A 46 -12.25 -4.60 -2.32
C TYR A 46 -12.17 -5.85 -1.43
N LEU A 47 -11.95 -7.02 -2.03
CA LEU A 47 -11.84 -8.28 -1.31
C LEU A 47 -10.37 -8.66 -1.12
N PRO A 48 -9.98 -9.21 0.05
CA PRO A 48 -10.82 -9.36 1.24
C PRO A 48 -11.17 -8.00 1.86
N ASN A 49 -12.42 -7.86 2.32
CA ASN A 49 -12.93 -6.60 2.88
C ASN A 49 -12.47 -6.45 4.34
N THR A 50 -11.17 -6.18 4.51
CA THR A 50 -10.52 -5.95 5.81
C THR A 50 -9.81 -4.60 5.80
N VAL A 51 -9.71 -3.97 6.97
CA VAL A 51 -8.99 -2.70 7.13
C VAL A 51 -7.54 -2.84 6.68
N LYS A 52 -6.89 -3.96 7.04
CA LYS A 52 -5.49 -4.24 6.70
C LYS A 52 -5.24 -4.31 5.20
N GLU A 53 -6.15 -4.90 4.43
CA GLU A 53 -5.92 -5.06 2.99
C GLU A 53 -6.18 -3.76 2.24
N HIS A 54 -7.20 -3.03 2.66
CA HIS A 54 -7.46 -1.69 2.13
C HIS A 54 -6.34 -0.72 2.49
N ALA A 55 -5.83 -0.76 3.72
CA ALA A 55 -4.69 0.03 4.18
C ALA A 55 -3.43 -0.31 3.40
N SER A 56 -3.10 -1.60 3.24
CA SER A 56 -1.95 -2.06 2.46
C SER A 56 -1.99 -1.51 1.03
N TYR A 57 -3.14 -1.61 0.36
CA TYR A 57 -3.28 -1.09 -0.99
C TYR A 57 -3.08 0.43 -1.05
N ALA A 58 -3.69 1.18 -0.14
CA ALA A 58 -3.57 2.63 -0.09
C ALA A 58 -2.14 3.08 0.24
N PHE A 59 -1.48 2.42 1.18
CA PHE A 59 -0.10 2.69 1.57
C PHE A 59 0.85 2.48 0.41
N ASN A 60 0.72 1.36 -0.31
CA ASN A 60 1.51 1.14 -1.51
C ASN A 60 1.23 2.21 -2.56
N SER A 61 -0.04 2.50 -2.86
CA SER A 61 -0.38 3.50 -3.86
C SER A 61 0.20 4.88 -3.52
N TYR A 62 0.08 5.33 -2.27
CA TYR A 62 0.70 6.56 -1.80
C TYR A 62 2.23 6.51 -1.94
N TYR A 63 2.85 5.45 -1.44
CA TYR A 63 4.30 5.29 -1.45
C TYR A 63 4.85 5.36 -2.88
N GLN A 64 4.27 4.62 -3.82
CA GLN A 64 4.71 4.65 -5.22
C GLN A 64 4.51 6.03 -5.87
N ASN A 65 3.38 6.68 -5.60
CA ASN A 65 3.08 8.01 -6.18
C ASN A 65 3.95 9.14 -5.61
N MET A 66 4.43 8.99 -4.37
CA MET A 66 5.06 10.08 -3.62
C MET A 66 6.53 9.82 -3.28
N LYS A 67 7.07 8.61 -3.47
CA LYS A 67 8.48 8.29 -3.14
C LYS A 67 9.49 9.14 -3.89
N GLN A 68 9.20 9.52 -5.14
CA GLN A 68 10.05 10.45 -5.91
C GLN A 68 10.09 11.87 -5.30
N LYS A 69 9.12 12.21 -4.44
CA LYS A 69 9.06 13.46 -3.67
C LYS A 69 9.57 13.30 -2.23
N GLY A 70 10.17 12.15 -1.90
CA GLY A 70 10.75 11.88 -0.58
C GLY A 70 9.81 11.21 0.42
N ALA A 71 8.62 10.75 0.00
CA ALA A 71 7.76 9.96 0.89
C ALA A 71 8.40 8.60 1.22
N ASN A 72 8.14 8.12 2.44
CA ASN A 72 8.60 6.82 2.92
C ASN A 72 7.40 5.93 3.28
N CYS A 73 7.68 4.63 3.41
CA CYS A 73 6.72 3.67 3.94
C CYS A 73 6.84 3.63 5.47
N TYR A 74 6.19 4.57 6.16
CA TYR A 74 6.23 4.63 7.62
C TYR A 74 4.83 4.68 8.25
N PHE A 75 3.98 5.61 7.85
CA PHE A 75 2.60 5.75 8.36
C PHE A 75 2.50 5.65 9.89
N ASN A 76 3.41 6.30 10.63
CA ASN A 76 3.52 6.19 12.08
C ASN A 76 3.82 4.77 12.60
N SER A 77 4.73 4.06 11.93
CA SER A 77 5.02 2.63 12.14
C SER A 77 3.86 1.69 11.83
N ALA A 78 2.83 2.16 11.12
CA ALA A 78 1.70 1.33 10.69
C ALA A 78 1.97 0.57 9.38
N ALA A 79 3.13 0.75 8.77
CA ALA A 79 3.46 0.18 7.48
C ALA A 79 4.91 -0.29 7.41
N LEU A 80 5.15 -1.27 6.54
CA LEU A 80 6.47 -1.86 6.30
C LEU A 80 6.70 -2.13 4.82
N LEU A 81 7.98 -2.08 4.42
CA LEU A 81 8.40 -2.45 3.08
C LEU A 81 8.51 -3.96 2.96
N THR A 82 8.06 -4.48 1.82
CA THR A 82 8.19 -5.89 1.47
C THR A 82 8.66 -6.03 0.03
N ALA A 83 9.55 -6.98 -0.22
CA ALA A 83 9.94 -7.41 -1.57
C ALA A 83 9.02 -8.52 -2.12
N ARG A 84 8.04 -8.96 -1.33
CA ARG A 84 7.04 -9.95 -1.75
C ARG A 84 5.83 -9.23 -2.31
N ASP A 85 5.52 -9.49 -3.58
CA ASP A 85 4.33 -8.95 -4.24
C ASP A 85 3.05 -9.31 -3.44
N PRO A 86 2.33 -8.32 -2.90
CA PRO A 86 1.09 -8.53 -2.16
C PRO A 86 -0.13 -8.68 -3.08
N SER A 87 0.04 -8.59 -4.40
CA SER A 87 -1.04 -8.76 -5.37
C SER A 87 -1.67 -10.16 -5.28
N HIS A 88 -2.99 -10.22 -5.38
CA HIS A 88 -3.75 -11.47 -5.38
C HIS A 88 -4.97 -11.34 -6.30
N ASP A 89 -5.36 -12.44 -6.95
CA ASP A 89 -6.46 -12.49 -7.91
C ASP A 89 -6.44 -11.33 -8.92
N VAL A 90 -7.47 -10.50 -8.90
CA VAL A 90 -7.66 -9.30 -9.73
C VAL A 90 -7.11 -8.03 -9.07
N CYS A 91 -6.76 -8.07 -7.78
CA CYS A 91 -6.11 -6.95 -7.09
C CYS A 91 -4.62 -6.91 -7.42
N LYS A 92 -4.17 -5.81 -8.05
CA LYS A 92 -2.78 -5.61 -8.45
C LYS A 92 -2.20 -4.39 -7.75
N PHE A 93 -1.10 -4.60 -7.03
CA PHE A 93 -0.36 -3.54 -6.39
C PHE A 93 0.69 -3.00 -7.37
N GLU A 94 0.51 -1.74 -7.76
CA GLU A 94 1.41 -1.08 -8.70
C GLU A 94 2.80 -0.86 -8.10
N VAL A 95 3.82 -0.81 -8.96
CA VAL A 95 5.15 -0.33 -8.62
C VAL A 95 5.54 0.70 -9.67
N ILE A 96 5.87 1.90 -9.22
CA ILE A 96 6.24 3.01 -10.11
C ILE A 96 7.76 3.15 -10.05
N PRO A 97 8.51 3.04 -11.16
CA PRO A 97 9.97 3.21 -11.15
C PRO A 97 10.46 4.55 -10.60
#